data_AF-G5A8H2-F1
#
_entry.id   AF-G5A8H2-F1
#
_cell.length_a   1.000
_cell.length_b   1.000
_cell.length_c   1.000
_cell.angle_alpha   90.00
_cell.angle_beta   90.00
_cell.angle_gamma   90.00
#
_symmetry.space_group_name_H-M   'P 1'
#
loop_
_entity.id
_entity.type
_entity.pdbx_description
1 polymer ?
#
loop_
_entity_poly.entity_id
_entity_poly.type
_entity_poly.pdbx_seq_one_letter_code
_entity_poly.pdbx_strand_id
1 'polypeptide(L)'
;MTAGPTKLYHVNSLRKAHSPAYAFDVLECAFAFDTTPQPSNMVDCGIYVLYYMEVISKRVAEEKPASIQQGIASWVASVFNVTKASAYRNELHSRLSPA
;
A
#
# COMPACT_ATOMS: atom_id res chain seq x y z
N MET A 1 -4.85 -30.60 -1.63
CA MET A 1 -5.12 -29.24 -2.12
C MET A 1 -3.80 -28.66 -2.59
N THR A 2 -3.55 -28.59 -3.91
CA THR A 2 -2.37 -27.91 -4.44
C THR A 2 -2.55 -26.42 -4.19
N ALA A 3 -1.67 -25.80 -3.40
CA ALA A 3 -1.65 -24.37 -3.23
C ALA A 3 -1.51 -23.73 -4.63
N GLY A 4 -2.48 -22.89 -5.01
CA GLY A 4 -2.36 -22.11 -6.23
C GLY A 4 -1.15 -21.17 -6.15
N PRO A 5 -0.69 -20.61 -7.29
CA PRO A 5 0.46 -19.73 -7.30
C PRO A 5 0.28 -18.56 -6.33
N THR A 6 1.32 -18.27 -5.55
CA THR A 6 1.36 -17.14 -4.62
C THR A 6 1.15 -15.84 -5.41
N LYS A 7 0.11 -15.09 -5.08
CA LYS A 7 -0.19 -13.80 -5.72
C LYS A 7 0.51 -12.69 -4.95
N LEU A 8 1.48 -12.02 -5.58
CA LEU A 8 2.14 -10.84 -5.04
C LEU A 8 1.45 -9.57 -5.53
N TYR A 9 1.22 -8.62 -4.63
CA TYR A 9 0.56 -7.35 -4.91
C TYR A 9 1.55 -6.21 -4.71
N HIS A 10 1.74 -5.43 -5.76
CA HIS A 10 2.55 -4.22 -5.69
C HIS A 10 1.67 -3.02 -5.35
N VAL A 11 2.01 -2.35 -4.25
CA VAL A 11 1.36 -1.12 -3.80
C VAL A 11 2.18 0.04 -4.32
N ASN A 12 1.63 0.76 -5.30
CA ASN A 12 2.26 1.97 -5.83
C ASN A 12 1.46 3.20 -5.39
N SER A 13 2.16 4.19 -4.82
CA SER A 13 1.57 5.47 -4.45
C SER A 13 1.71 6.52 -5.55
N LEU A 14 2.68 6.43 -6.47
CA LEU A 14 2.89 7.43 -7.53
C LEU A 14 2.56 6.89 -8.93
N ARG A 15 1.64 7.56 -9.64
CA ARG A 15 1.32 7.22 -11.03
C ARG A 15 2.57 7.31 -11.91
N LYS A 16 2.94 6.20 -12.57
CA LYS A 16 4.01 6.14 -13.59
C LYS A 16 5.41 6.58 -13.12
N ALA A 17 5.68 6.68 -11.81
CA ALA A 17 7.03 7.01 -11.34
C ALA A 17 8.05 5.96 -11.81
N HIS A 18 7.65 4.68 -11.80
CA HIS A 18 8.43 3.57 -12.34
C HIS A 18 7.50 2.63 -13.14
N SER A 19 8.01 2.03 -14.21
CA SER A 19 7.32 0.91 -14.85
C SER A 19 7.39 -0.27 -13.90
N PRO A 20 6.25 -0.84 -13.46
CA PRO A 20 6.30 -1.99 -12.60
C PRO A 20 6.70 -3.26 -13.38
N ALA A 21 6.86 -3.20 -14.71
CA ALA A 21 7.23 -4.33 -15.55
C ALA A 21 8.50 -5.04 -15.06
N TYR A 22 9.55 -4.29 -14.71
CA TYR A 22 10.76 -4.90 -14.15
C TYR A 22 10.50 -5.58 -12.81
N ALA A 23 9.74 -4.95 -11.91
CA ALA A 23 9.37 -5.55 -10.63
C ALA A 23 8.47 -6.78 -10.82
N PHE A 24 7.58 -6.77 -11.80
CA PHE A 24 6.68 -7.88 -12.12
C PHE A 24 7.38 -9.05 -12.79
N ASP A 25 8.35 -8.78 -13.67
CA ASP A 25 9.18 -9.80 -14.29
C ASP A 25 10.12 -10.45 -13.26
N VAL A 26 10.72 -9.66 -12.36
CA VAL A 26 11.63 -10.17 -11.32
C VAL A 26 10.89 -10.94 -10.21
N LEU A 27 9.68 -10.50 -9.86
CA LEU A 27 8.92 -11.06 -8.73
C LEU A 27 7.78 -12.00 -9.17
N GLU A 28 7.66 -12.30 -10.47
CA GLU A 28 6.55 -13.07 -11.06
C GLU A 28 5.17 -12.59 -10.55
N CYS A 29 4.99 -11.27 -10.43
CA CYS A 29 3.76 -10.69 -9.90
C CYS A 29 2.62 -10.77 -10.89
N ALA A 30 1.47 -11.29 -10.45
CA ALA A 30 0.29 -11.36 -11.28
C ALA A 30 -0.56 -10.07 -11.27
N PHE A 31 -0.42 -9.17 -10.28
CA PHE A 31 -1.33 -8.01 -10.12
C PHE A 31 -0.66 -6.74 -9.56
N ALA A 32 -0.77 -5.65 -10.33
CA ALA A 32 -0.50 -4.29 -9.88
C ALA A 32 -1.73 -3.72 -9.15
N PHE A 33 -1.55 -3.06 -8.02
CA PHE A 33 -2.63 -2.28 -7.42
C PHE A 33 -2.19 -0.83 -7.19
N ASP A 34 -2.85 0.08 -7.91
CA ASP A 34 -2.66 1.52 -7.73
C ASP A 34 -3.49 2.00 -6.55
N THR A 35 -2.84 2.55 -5.53
CA THR A 35 -3.56 3.09 -4.36
C THR A 35 -4.37 4.32 -4.74
N THR A 36 -5.50 4.52 -4.06
CA THR A 36 -6.38 5.66 -4.30
C THR A 36 -6.84 6.25 -2.96
N PRO A 37 -6.51 7.51 -2.66
CA PRO A 37 -5.86 8.52 -3.50
C PRO A 37 -4.33 8.47 -3.49
N GLN A 38 -3.74 9.04 -4.54
CA GLN A 38 -2.30 9.16 -4.75
C GLN A 38 -1.81 10.53 -4.27
N PRO A 39 -0.55 10.66 -3.81
CA PRO A 39 0.00 11.95 -3.45
C PRO A 39 0.13 12.82 -4.69
N SER A 40 -0.24 14.09 -4.57
CA SER A 40 -0.04 15.10 -5.60
C SER A 40 1.41 15.59 -5.70
N ASN A 41 2.26 15.21 -4.73
CA ASN A 41 3.69 15.54 -4.68
C ASN A 41 4.53 14.25 -4.60
N MET A 42 5.78 14.31 -5.06
CA MET A 42 6.69 13.16 -5.00
C MET A 42 7.33 12.95 -3.62
N VAL A 43 7.16 13.89 -2.68
CA VAL A 43 7.83 13.88 -1.36
C VAL A 43 7.10 12.97 -0.37
N ASP A 44 5.78 12.83 -0.52
CA ASP A 44 4.93 12.03 0.39
C ASP A 44 4.75 10.58 -0.05
N CYS A 45 5.37 10.15 -1.16
CA CYS A 45 5.12 8.81 -1.73
C CYS A 45 5.40 7.67 -0.74
N GLY A 46 6.50 7.76 0.03
CA GLY A 46 6.85 6.80 1.07
C GLY A 46 5.86 6.80 2.23
N ILE A 47 5.35 7.97 2.61
CA ILE A 47 4.33 8.11 3.67
C ILE A 47 3.01 7.45 3.25
N TYR A 48 2.62 7.61 1.99
CA TYR A 48 1.44 6.93 1.44
C TYR A 48 1.62 5.41 1.42
N VAL A 49 2.80 4.90 1.02
CA VAL A 49 3.08 3.46 1.04
C VAL A 49 2.96 2.89 2.46
N LEU A 50 3.59 3.53 3.44
CA LEU A 50 3.53 3.10 4.84
C LEU A 50 2.08 3.09 5.37
N TYR A 51 1.33 4.15 5.06
CA TYR A 51 -0.08 4.24 5.43
C TYR A 51 -0.91 3.09 4.86
N TYR A 52 -0.80 2.82 3.56
CA TYR A 52 -1.58 1.75 2.92
C TYR A 52 -1.13 0.36 3.38
N MET A 53 0.17 0.15 3.64
CA MET A 53 0.67 -1.09 4.24
C MET A 53 0.08 -1.31 5.64
N GLU A 54 0.00 -0.27 6.48
CA GLU A 54 -0.63 -0.36 7.80
C GLU A 54 -2.12 -0.71 7.69
N VAL A 55 -2.85 -0.05 6.79
CA VAL A 55 -4.29 -0.31 6.55
C VAL A 55 -4.52 -1.75 6.08
N ILE A 56 -3.78 -2.21 5.08
CA ILE A 56 -3.91 -3.58 4.56
C ILE A 56 -3.54 -4.59 5.65
N SER A 57 -2.47 -4.35 6.41
CA SER A 57 -2.03 -5.24 7.48
C SER A 57 -3.09 -5.40 8.57
N LYS A 58 -3.75 -4.31 8.98
CA LYS A 58 -4.85 -4.36 9.97
C LYS A 58 -6.01 -5.18 9.44
N ARG A 59 -6.43 -4.95 8.19
CA ARG A 59 -7.52 -5.69 7.54
C ARG A 59 -7.23 -7.18 7.42
N VAL A 60 -6.01 -7.57 7.04
CA VAL A 60 -5.61 -8.98 6.99
C VAL A 60 -5.65 -9.62 8.38
N ALA A 61 -5.19 -8.92 9.41
CA ALA A 61 -5.20 -9.44 10.78
C ALA A 61 -6.62 -9.61 11.34
N GLU A 62 -7.51 -8.66 11.05
CA GLU A 62 -8.91 -8.65 11.49
C GLU A 62 -9.77 -9.66 10.72
N GLU A 63 -9.74 -9.61 9.39
CA GLU A 63 -10.66 -10.35 8.52
C GLU A 63 -10.14 -11.76 8.16
N LYS A 64 -8.84 -12.03 8.34
CA LYS A 64 -8.15 -13.28 7.96
C LYS A 64 -8.62 -13.87 6.63
N PRO A 65 -8.62 -13.07 5.54
CA PRO A 65 -9.22 -13.49 4.29
C PRO A 65 -8.37 -14.56 3.60
N ALA A 66 -9.02 -15.51 2.93
CA ALA A 66 -8.32 -16.51 2.12
C ALA A 66 -7.59 -15.90 0.90
N SER A 67 -7.98 -14.67 0.48
CA SER A 67 -7.32 -13.89 -0.54
C SER A 67 -7.59 -12.41 -0.37
N ILE A 68 -6.57 -11.57 -0.57
CA ILE A 68 -6.73 -10.11 -0.54
C ILE A 68 -7.24 -9.53 -1.88
N GLN A 69 -7.32 -10.33 -2.95
CA GLN A 69 -7.63 -9.86 -4.30
C GLN A 69 -8.96 -9.08 -4.36
N GLN A 70 -9.98 -9.57 -3.67
CA GLN A 70 -11.32 -9.01 -3.70
C GLN A 70 -11.48 -7.84 -2.72
N GLY A 71 -10.67 -7.77 -1.66
CA GLY A 71 -10.78 -6.77 -0.60
C GLY A 71 -9.83 -5.59 -0.76
N ILE A 72 -8.68 -5.77 -1.42
CA ILE A 72 -7.61 -4.78 -1.45
C ILE A 72 -8.09 -3.42 -1.97
N ALA A 73 -8.94 -3.41 -3.01
CA ALA A 73 -9.46 -2.18 -3.59
C ALA A 73 -10.34 -1.38 -2.63
N SER A 74 -11.16 -2.03 -1.81
CA SER A 74 -12.02 -1.34 -0.84
C SER A 74 -11.24 -0.93 0.40
N TRP A 75 -10.24 -1.71 0.83
CA TRP A 75 -9.43 -1.40 2.00
C TRP A 75 -8.57 -0.15 1.80
N VAL A 76 -8.04 0.03 0.60
CA VAL A 76 -7.17 1.17 0.26
C VAL A 76 -7.95 2.36 -0.29
N ALA A 77 -9.26 2.23 -0.55
CA ALA A 77 -10.11 3.35 -0.91
C ALA A 77 -10.26 4.27 0.31
N SER A 78 -9.39 5.26 0.41
CA SER A 78 -9.27 6.11 1.60
C SER A 78 -9.61 7.57 1.29
N VAL A 79 -9.93 8.32 2.32
CA VAL A 79 -9.96 9.80 2.29
C VAL A 79 -8.60 10.39 2.67
N PHE A 80 -7.52 9.59 2.57
CA PHE A 80 -6.14 10.02 2.80
C PHE A 80 -5.79 11.15 1.82
N ASN A 81 -4.99 12.12 2.23
CA ASN A 81 -4.63 13.25 1.36
C ASN A 81 -3.36 13.90 1.91
N VAL A 82 -2.86 14.94 1.23
CA VAL A 82 -1.62 15.64 1.64
C VAL A 82 -1.64 16.13 3.09
N THR A 83 -2.77 16.64 3.57
CA THR A 83 -2.91 17.11 4.96
C THR A 83 -2.80 15.95 5.94
N LYS A 84 -3.48 14.83 5.65
CA LYS A 84 -3.40 13.61 6.48
C LYS A 84 -2.05 12.93 6.38
N ALA A 85 -1.37 13.01 5.24
CA ALA A 85 -0.02 12.51 5.08
C ALA A 85 0.97 13.30 5.94
N SER A 86 0.85 14.63 6.01
CA SER A 86 1.66 15.44 6.92
C SER A 86 1.40 15.08 8.38
N ALA A 87 0.14 14.90 8.78
CA ALA A 87 -0.20 14.50 10.15
C ALA A 87 0.37 13.11 10.48
N TYR A 88 0.19 12.15 9.57
CA TYR A 88 0.70 10.79 9.73
C TYR A 88 2.23 10.73 9.76
N ARG A 89 2.92 11.58 8.98
CA ARG A 89 4.38 11.73 9.07
C ARG A 89 4.81 12.17 10.47
N ASN A 90 4.14 13.16 11.05
CA ASN A 90 4.45 13.64 12.41
C ASN A 90 4.17 12.55 13.46
N GLU A 91 3.09 11.79 13.28
CA GLU A 91 2.77 10.65 14.14
C GLU A 91 3.88 9.58 14.08
N LEU A 92 4.30 9.18 12.88
CA LEU A 92 5.40 8.23 12.68
C LEU A 92 6.69 8.73 13.33
N HIS A 93 7.02 10.01 13.15
CA HIS A 93 8.20 10.62 13.77
C HIS A 93 8.14 10.54 15.30
N SER A 94 6.99 10.88 15.89
CA SER A 94 6.78 10.81 17.34
C SER A 94 6.94 9.39 17.89
N ARG A 95 6.45 8.37 17.17
CA ARG A 95 6.62 6.96 17.55
C ARG A 95 8.09 6.50 17.52
N LEU A 96 8.91 7.05 16.63
CA LEU A 96 10.32 6.71 16.48
C LEU A 96 11.24 7.50 17.41
N SER A 97 10.76 8.62 17.95
CA SER A 97 11.48 9.46 18.91
C SER A 97 10.73 9.50 20.25
N PRO A 98 10.63 8.36 20.97
CA PRO A 98 10.04 8.35 22.29
C PRO A 98 10.87 9.24 23.22
N ALA A 99 10.18 10.04 24.03
CA ALA A 99 10.78 10.92 25.05
C ALA A 99 11.58 10.13 26.10
#